data_AF-A0A419IXN1-F1
#
_entry.id   AF-A0A419IXN1-F1
#
_cell.length_a   1.000
_cell.length_b   1.000
_cell.length_c   1.000
_cell.angle_alpha   90.00
_cell.angle_beta   90.00
_cell.angle_gamma   90.00
#
_symmetry.space_group_name_H-M   'P 1'
#
loop_
_entity.id
_entity.type
_entity.pdbx_description
1 polymer ?
#
loop_
_entity_poly.entity_id
_entity_poly.type
_entity_poly.pdbx_seq_one_letter_code
_entity_poly.pdbx_strand_id
1 'polypeptide(L)'
;MKLHHFAILFVTLGVGVYLLNNNASSNVLGAKVVGNESREICWHGTQSAEAYQVYYGQADTGTKDSSIFNGLDNRSKCVTISYLKPCTTYMWNLLRKDDAKWSWQWESDQRFTTGGACETIQPVVVNTIVGNGRATVNWNVVDGASKYFVFYKEAGRTNWAYSADVPPQATTYTINYLSPNQAYVYRVAAVVDNELVWQAENNLVVY
;
A
#
# COMPACT_ATOMS: atom_id res chain seq x y z
N MET A 1 -37.77 -13.84 13.88
CA MET A 1 -36.51 -13.34 13.28
C MET A 1 -35.38 -13.65 14.25
N LYS A 2 -34.68 -14.77 14.07
CA LYS A 2 -33.61 -15.20 15.00
C LYS A 2 -32.37 -14.35 14.74
N LEU A 3 -31.97 -13.52 15.69
CA LEU A 3 -30.65 -12.91 15.73
C LEU A 3 -29.62 -14.02 15.93
N HIS A 4 -28.81 -14.32 14.91
CA HIS A 4 -27.58 -15.09 15.10
C HIS A 4 -26.56 -14.19 15.80
N HIS A 5 -26.28 -14.49 17.07
CA HIS A 5 -25.16 -13.93 17.80
C HIS A 5 -23.87 -14.42 17.13
N PHE A 6 -23.09 -13.49 16.57
CA PHE A 6 -21.72 -13.77 16.11
C PHE A 6 -20.80 -13.83 17.33
N ALA A 7 -20.44 -15.05 17.75
CA ALA A 7 -19.37 -15.26 18.70
C ALA A 7 -18.03 -15.14 17.96
N ILE A 8 -17.25 -14.11 18.28
CA ILE A 8 -15.85 -13.98 17.84
C ILE A 8 -15.04 -14.88 18.77
N LEU A 9 -14.49 -15.97 18.24
CA LEU A 9 -13.68 -16.92 19.00
C LEU A 9 -12.20 -16.59 18.77
N PHE A 10 -11.44 -16.39 19.85
CA PHE A 10 -9.99 -16.20 19.80
C PHE A 10 -9.29 -17.51 20.17
N VAL A 11 -8.39 -17.99 19.33
CA VAL A 11 -7.51 -19.13 19.64
C VAL A 11 -6.08 -18.66 19.73
N THR A 12 -5.41 -19.03 20.81
CA THR A 12 -3.97 -18.81 21.02
C THR A 12 -3.21 -20.09 20.69
N LEU A 13 -2.46 -20.10 19.58
CA LEU A 13 -1.43 -21.11 19.31
C LEU A 13 -0.09 -20.38 19.36
N GLY A 14 0.66 -20.52 20.45
CA GLY A 14 1.80 -19.64 20.72
C GLY A 14 1.38 -18.18 20.96
N VAL A 15 2.34 -17.25 20.95
CA VAL A 15 2.21 -15.83 21.36
C VAL A 15 1.40 -14.98 20.36
N GLY A 16 0.26 -15.47 19.88
CA GLY A 16 -0.55 -14.81 18.86
C GLY A 16 -2.03 -15.08 19.00
N VAL A 17 -2.82 -14.03 18.79
CA VAL A 17 -4.29 -14.07 18.68
C VAL A 17 -4.64 -14.07 17.19
N TYR A 18 -5.35 -15.10 16.73
CA TYR A 18 -5.82 -15.23 15.35
C TYR A 18 -7.31 -14.85 15.25
N LEU A 19 -7.68 -14.07 14.23
CA LEU A 19 -9.08 -13.81 13.90
C LEU A 19 -9.61 -14.98 13.08
N LEU A 20 -10.44 -15.82 13.70
CA LEU A 20 -11.06 -16.96 13.02
C LEU A 20 -12.27 -16.49 12.21
N ASN A 21 -12.37 -16.97 10.96
CA ASN A 21 -13.64 -17.01 10.26
C ASN A 21 -14.41 -18.24 10.76
N ASN A 22 -15.52 -18.03 11.48
CA ASN A 22 -16.21 -19.05 12.27
C ASN A 22 -17.14 -19.93 11.41
N ASN A 23 -16.60 -20.49 10.33
CA ASN A 23 -17.31 -21.43 9.46
C ASN A 23 -16.66 -22.81 9.63
N ALA A 24 -17.35 -23.74 10.29
CA ALA A 24 -16.84 -25.05 10.74
C ALA A 24 -16.43 -26.03 9.61
N SER A 25 -16.31 -25.52 8.37
CA SER A 25 -15.91 -26.25 7.17
C SER A 25 -14.66 -25.64 6.50
N SER A 26 -14.09 -24.54 7.01
CA SER A 26 -12.90 -23.91 6.44
C SER A 26 -11.62 -24.46 7.10
N ASN A 27 -10.69 -24.97 6.28
CA ASN A 27 -9.37 -25.39 6.76
C ASN A 27 -8.43 -24.18 7.02
N VAL A 28 -8.92 -22.96 7.19
CA VAL A 28 -8.11 -21.73 7.23
C VAL A 28 -8.25 -21.04 8.59
N LEU A 29 -7.12 -20.79 9.25
CA LEU A 29 -7.05 -20.16 10.58
C LEU A 29 -7.01 -18.61 10.50
N GLY A 30 -6.68 -18.05 9.34
CA GLY A 30 -6.60 -16.60 9.11
C GLY A 30 -5.17 -16.09 8.93
N ALA A 31 -5.00 -14.77 8.88
CA ALA A 31 -3.71 -14.11 8.72
C ALA A 31 -3.35 -13.22 9.94
N LYS A 32 -2.09 -13.24 10.36
CA LYS A 32 -1.54 -12.44 11.46
C LYS A 32 -0.55 -11.40 10.96
N VAL A 33 -0.60 -10.22 11.57
CA VAL A 33 0.40 -9.17 11.42
C VAL A 33 1.73 -9.62 12.03
N VAL A 34 2.76 -9.82 11.21
CA VAL A 34 4.13 -10.12 11.68
C VAL A 34 5.05 -8.90 11.52
N GLY A 35 4.77 -8.02 10.55
CA GLY A 35 5.46 -6.75 10.35
C GLY A 35 4.66 -5.81 9.46
N ASN A 36 5.23 -4.64 9.15
CA ASN A 36 4.58 -3.66 8.26
C ASN A 36 4.49 -4.18 6.81
N GLU A 37 5.43 -5.04 6.39
CA GLU A 37 5.53 -5.59 5.02
C GLU A 37 5.41 -7.12 5.01
N SER A 38 4.94 -7.71 6.10
CA SER A 38 4.85 -9.17 6.22
C SER A 38 3.61 -9.62 6.98
N ARG A 39 3.08 -10.76 6.52
CA ARG A 39 1.87 -11.39 7.05
C ARG A 39 2.08 -12.89 7.11
N GLU A 40 1.78 -13.47 8.28
CA GLU A 40 1.72 -14.91 8.45
C GLU A 40 0.31 -15.38 8.12
N ILE A 41 0.21 -16.34 7.22
CA ILE A 41 -1.04 -17.01 6.86
C ILE A 41 -1.00 -18.40 7.44
N CYS A 42 -2.02 -18.78 8.21
CA CYS A 42 -2.12 -20.08 8.83
C CYS A 42 -3.37 -20.84 8.38
N TRP A 43 -3.26 -22.16 8.34
CA TRP A 43 -4.33 -23.09 8.00
C TRP A 43 -4.29 -24.33 8.89
N HIS A 44 -5.46 -24.95 9.05
CA HIS A 44 -5.55 -26.30 9.57
C HIS A 44 -4.95 -27.24 8.53
N GLY A 45 -3.82 -27.85 8.86
CA GLY A 45 -3.30 -28.88 7.99
C GLY A 45 -4.05 -30.20 8.21
N THR A 46 -4.28 -30.92 7.12
CA THR A 46 -4.92 -32.24 7.14
C THR A 46 -3.87 -33.35 7.14
N GLN A 47 -4.24 -34.55 7.59
CA GLN A 47 -3.32 -35.70 7.60
C GLN A 47 -3.08 -36.30 6.21
N SER A 48 -4.00 -36.10 5.26
CA SER A 48 -3.90 -36.62 3.89
C SER A 48 -3.12 -35.71 2.93
N ALA A 49 -2.91 -34.45 3.29
CA ALA A 49 -2.23 -33.51 2.41
C ALA A 49 -0.76 -33.90 2.22
N GLU A 50 -0.30 -33.83 0.98
CA GLU A 50 1.11 -33.99 0.61
C GLU A 50 1.86 -32.65 0.63
N ALA A 51 1.19 -31.57 0.24
CA ALA A 51 1.76 -30.24 0.07
C ALA A 51 0.68 -29.15 0.06
N TYR A 52 1.11 -27.90 0.16
CA TYR A 52 0.27 -26.71 0.06
C TYR A 52 0.87 -25.67 -0.90
N GLN A 53 0.03 -24.77 -1.39
CA GLN A 53 0.44 -23.58 -2.12
C GLN A 53 -0.45 -22.41 -1.69
N VAL A 54 0.14 -21.23 -1.55
CA VAL A 54 -0.61 -20.00 -1.25
C VAL A 54 -0.51 -19.06 -2.44
N TYR A 55 -1.65 -18.70 -3.00
CA TYR A 55 -1.78 -17.69 -4.04
C TYR A 55 -2.20 -16.38 -3.39
N TYR A 56 -1.57 -15.27 -3.75
CA TYR A 56 -1.91 -13.97 -3.18
C TYR A 56 -1.68 -12.83 -4.17
N GLY A 57 -2.45 -11.74 -4.06
CA GLY A 57 -2.33 -10.57 -4.92
C GLY A 57 -3.01 -9.34 -4.31
N GLN A 58 -2.68 -8.14 -4.80
CA GLN A 58 -3.33 -6.91 -4.35
C GLN A 58 -4.82 -6.93 -4.72
N ALA A 59 -5.65 -6.43 -3.83
CA ALA A 59 -7.07 -6.69 -3.87
C ALA A 59 -7.90 -5.65 -4.65
N ASP A 60 -7.35 -4.44 -4.82
CA ASP A 60 -8.06 -3.27 -5.34
C ASP A 60 -7.55 -2.82 -6.72
N THR A 61 -6.56 -3.50 -7.30
CA THR A 61 -5.96 -3.10 -8.59
C THR A 61 -6.69 -3.63 -9.82
N GLY A 62 -7.71 -4.49 -9.66
CA GLY A 62 -8.42 -5.15 -10.78
C GLY A 62 -7.54 -6.14 -11.58
N THR A 63 -6.22 -6.09 -11.41
CA THR A 63 -5.24 -7.01 -11.98
C THR A 63 -5.10 -8.22 -11.08
N LYS A 64 -5.30 -9.42 -11.64
CA LYS A 64 -4.98 -10.69 -10.95
C LYS A 64 -3.47 -10.95 -10.99
N ASP A 65 -2.66 -10.02 -10.47
CA ASP A 65 -1.25 -10.30 -10.22
C ASP A 65 -1.15 -11.25 -9.02
N SER A 66 -1.36 -12.53 -9.31
CA SER A 66 -1.29 -13.60 -8.33
C SER A 66 0.16 -14.08 -8.23
N SER A 67 0.83 -13.71 -7.15
CA SER A 67 2.05 -14.36 -6.71
C SER A 67 1.73 -15.71 -6.09
N ILE A 68 2.69 -16.64 -6.18
CA ILE A 68 2.55 -18.00 -5.65
C ILE A 68 3.68 -18.26 -4.67
N PHE A 69 3.33 -18.58 -3.43
CA PHE A 69 4.25 -19.13 -2.46
C PHE A 69 4.25 -20.67 -2.60
N ASN A 70 5.43 -21.22 -2.91
CA ASN A 70 5.66 -22.65 -3.14
C ASN A 70 6.53 -23.27 -2.03
N GLY A 71 6.78 -24.58 -2.12
CA GLY A 71 7.70 -25.29 -1.22
C GLY A 71 7.12 -25.66 0.15
N LEU A 72 5.79 -25.58 0.30
CA LEU A 72 5.10 -25.99 1.52
C LEU A 72 4.77 -27.48 1.45
N ASP A 73 5.26 -28.24 2.42
CA ASP A 73 5.03 -29.69 2.55
C ASP A 73 3.82 -29.99 3.46
N ASN A 74 3.54 -31.28 3.67
CA ASN A 74 2.45 -31.76 4.53
C ASN A 74 2.51 -31.29 6.00
N ARG A 75 3.69 -30.93 6.49
CA ARG A 75 3.90 -30.44 7.86
C ARG A 75 3.64 -28.94 7.98
N SER A 76 3.67 -28.21 6.88
CA SER A 76 3.44 -26.77 6.84
C SER A 76 2.00 -26.44 7.27
N LYS A 77 1.87 -25.60 8.29
CA LYS A 77 0.59 -25.09 8.82
C LYS A 77 0.47 -23.58 8.76
N CYS A 78 1.59 -22.90 8.56
CA CYS A 78 1.67 -21.46 8.42
C CYS A 78 2.78 -21.10 7.43
N VAL A 79 2.65 -19.92 6.81
CA VAL A 79 3.70 -19.31 5.98
C VAL A 79 3.74 -17.82 6.22
N THR A 80 4.95 -17.25 6.32
CA THR A 80 5.13 -15.80 6.34
C THR A 80 5.45 -15.30 4.95
N ILE A 81 4.55 -14.51 4.39
CA ILE A 81 4.77 -13.78 3.15
C ILE A 81 5.42 -12.44 3.52
N SER A 82 6.51 -12.10 2.83
CA SER A 82 7.32 -10.89 3.03
C SER A 82 7.35 -10.03 1.77
N TYR A 83 7.92 -8.83 1.86
CA TYR A 83 8.01 -7.86 0.76
C TYR A 83 6.63 -7.44 0.21
N LEU A 84 5.63 -7.34 1.10
CA LEU A 84 4.32 -6.84 0.79
C LEU A 84 4.29 -5.31 0.95
N LYS A 85 3.59 -4.61 0.07
CA LYS A 85 3.44 -3.15 0.17
C LYS A 85 2.73 -2.77 1.49
N PRO A 86 3.22 -1.79 2.27
CA PRO A 86 2.54 -1.31 3.47
C PRO A 86 1.12 -0.76 3.19
N CYS A 87 0.24 -0.76 4.22
CA CYS A 87 -1.15 -0.28 4.14
C CYS A 87 -1.91 -0.71 2.86
N THR A 88 -1.70 -1.94 2.42
CA THR A 88 -2.29 -2.46 1.18
C THR A 88 -3.10 -3.70 1.50
N THR A 89 -4.31 -3.78 0.93
CA THR A 89 -5.16 -4.97 1.07
C THR A 89 -4.77 -6.00 0.01
N TYR A 90 -4.53 -7.22 0.46
CA TYR A 90 -4.25 -8.37 -0.39
C TYR A 90 -5.36 -9.40 -0.27
N MET A 91 -5.68 -10.07 -1.37
CA MET A 91 -6.50 -11.30 -1.40
C MET A 91 -5.57 -12.50 -1.45
N TRP A 92 -5.97 -13.61 -0.85
CA TRP A 92 -5.22 -14.86 -0.96
C TRP A 92 -6.10 -16.10 -0.97
N ASN A 93 -5.55 -17.20 -1.50
CA ASN A 93 -6.21 -18.50 -1.63
C ASN A 93 -5.23 -19.64 -1.32
N LEU A 94 -5.75 -20.74 -0.77
CA LEU A 94 -4.98 -21.94 -0.45
C LEU A 94 -5.31 -23.08 -1.41
N LEU A 95 -4.27 -23.71 -1.96
CA LEU A 95 -4.39 -25.02 -2.60
C LEU A 95 -3.75 -26.06 -1.69
N ARG A 96 -4.34 -27.25 -1.74
CA ARG A 96 -3.84 -28.45 -1.09
C ARG A 96 -3.60 -29.51 -2.16
N LYS A 97 -2.53 -30.27 -2.01
CA LYS A 97 -2.24 -31.43 -2.85
C LYS A 97 -2.59 -32.71 -2.08
N ASP A 98 -3.47 -33.54 -2.65
CA ASP A 98 -3.75 -34.90 -2.19
C ASP A 98 -3.64 -35.85 -3.38
N ASP A 99 -3.03 -37.02 -3.21
CA ASP A 99 -2.91 -38.05 -4.25
C ASP A 99 -2.44 -37.46 -5.60
N ALA A 100 -1.31 -36.74 -5.54
CA ALA A 100 -0.73 -35.99 -6.65
C ALA A 100 -1.59 -34.87 -7.28
N LYS A 101 -2.81 -34.57 -6.78
CA LYS A 101 -3.74 -33.61 -7.38
C LYS A 101 -3.93 -32.37 -6.52
N TRP A 102 -3.87 -31.21 -7.17
CA TRP A 102 -4.13 -29.92 -6.52
C TRP A 102 -5.62 -29.60 -6.50
N SER A 103 -6.11 -29.17 -5.34
CA SER A 103 -7.49 -28.72 -5.15
C SER A 103 -7.56 -27.43 -4.33
N TRP A 104 -8.38 -26.49 -4.80
CA TRP A 104 -8.74 -25.29 -4.05
C TRP A 104 -9.48 -25.68 -2.77
N GLN A 105 -9.15 -25.02 -1.66
CA GLN A 105 -9.79 -25.32 -0.37
C GLN A 105 -11.10 -24.54 -0.12
N TRP A 106 -11.74 -24.00 -1.20
CA TRP A 106 -13.02 -23.26 -1.29
C TRP A 106 -13.24 -22.08 -0.32
N GLU A 107 -14.30 -21.31 -0.61
CA GLU A 107 -14.38 -19.84 -0.55
C GLU A 107 -13.86 -19.17 0.74
N SER A 108 -12.88 -18.30 0.58
CA SER A 108 -13.23 -16.88 0.56
C SER A 108 -12.16 -16.12 -0.21
N ASP A 109 -12.56 -15.00 -0.78
CA ASP A 109 -11.70 -13.84 -0.95
C ASP A 109 -11.09 -13.45 0.41
N GLN A 110 -10.11 -14.23 0.87
CA GLN A 110 -9.48 -14.02 2.17
C GLN A 110 -8.63 -12.77 2.05
N ARG A 111 -8.96 -11.77 2.84
CA ARG A 111 -8.27 -10.49 2.81
C ARG A 111 -7.45 -10.30 4.06
N PHE A 112 -6.28 -9.72 3.88
CA PHE A 112 -5.55 -9.09 4.96
C PHE A 112 -5.03 -7.74 4.47
N THR A 113 -4.91 -6.79 5.39
CA THR A 113 -4.27 -5.50 5.12
C THR A 113 -2.92 -5.49 5.85
N THR A 114 -1.86 -5.13 5.14
CA THR A 114 -0.51 -4.95 5.71
C THR A 114 -0.47 -3.77 6.69
N GLY A 115 0.54 -3.75 7.56
CA GLY A 115 0.69 -2.69 8.57
C GLY A 115 1.45 -1.50 7.99
N GLY A 116 1.90 -0.61 8.87
CA GLY A 116 2.69 0.56 8.48
C GLY A 116 1.86 1.71 7.93
N ALA A 117 2.54 2.83 7.66
CA ALA A 117 1.94 3.97 6.99
C ALA A 117 1.72 3.62 5.52
N CYS A 118 0.60 4.07 4.96
CA CYS A 118 0.39 3.98 3.53
C CYS A 118 1.46 4.81 2.83
N GLU A 119 2.01 4.27 1.75
CA GLU A 119 2.81 5.08 0.84
C GLU A 119 1.96 6.27 0.43
N THR A 120 2.38 7.46 0.86
CA THR A 120 1.68 8.66 0.48
C THR A 120 1.96 8.84 -1.00
N ILE A 121 0.97 8.60 -1.85
CA ILE A 121 1.01 8.88 -3.29
C ILE A 121 1.02 10.40 -3.58
N GLN A 122 1.51 11.20 -2.65
CA GLN A 122 1.70 12.62 -2.76
C GLN A 122 3.21 12.92 -2.83
N PRO A 123 3.63 13.94 -3.57
CA PRO A 123 4.99 14.42 -3.50
C PRO A 123 5.34 14.77 -2.05
N VAL A 124 6.52 14.40 -1.56
CA VAL A 124 7.02 14.90 -0.28
C VAL A 124 8.17 15.85 -0.58
N VAL A 125 7.96 17.14 -0.35
CA VAL A 125 9.03 18.13 -0.54
C VAL A 125 10.10 17.92 0.52
N VAL A 126 11.32 17.66 0.08
CA VAL A 126 12.47 17.36 0.94
C VAL A 126 13.41 18.54 1.11
N ASN A 127 13.44 19.46 0.13
CA ASN A 127 14.32 20.62 0.18
C ASN A 127 13.81 21.75 -0.71
N THR A 128 13.99 23.00 -0.26
CA THR A 128 13.74 24.20 -1.06
C THR A 128 14.94 25.12 -0.96
N ILE A 129 15.52 25.47 -2.10
CA ILE A 129 16.67 26.38 -2.20
C ILE A 129 16.19 27.69 -2.81
N VAL A 130 16.48 28.81 -2.15
CA VAL A 130 15.97 30.13 -2.56
C VAL A 130 17.14 31.08 -2.79
N GLY A 131 17.09 31.82 -3.90
CA GLY A 131 18.05 32.87 -4.18
C GLY A 131 17.94 33.44 -5.60
N ASN A 132 18.38 34.69 -5.78
CA ASN A 132 18.44 35.39 -7.07
C ASN A 132 17.10 35.41 -7.83
N GLY A 133 15.99 35.63 -7.11
CA GLY A 133 14.64 35.65 -7.69
C GLY A 133 14.16 34.28 -8.18
N ARG A 134 14.67 33.19 -7.59
CA ARG A 134 14.31 31.81 -7.94
C ARG A 134 14.13 30.96 -6.69
N ALA A 135 13.35 29.89 -6.84
CA ALA A 135 13.23 28.84 -5.84
C ALA A 135 13.27 27.46 -6.50
N THR A 136 14.20 26.61 -6.09
CA THR A 136 14.29 25.22 -6.53
C THR A 136 13.68 24.32 -5.47
N VAL A 137 12.56 23.68 -5.83
CA VAL A 137 11.80 22.74 -4.98
C VAL A 137 12.21 21.32 -5.34
N ASN A 138 12.50 20.49 -4.35
CA ASN A 138 12.89 19.09 -4.53
C ASN A 138 11.92 18.19 -3.75
N TRP A 139 11.49 17.09 -4.35
CA TRP A 139 10.57 16.12 -3.75
C TRP A 139 10.99 14.67 -3.99
N ASN A 140 10.46 13.76 -3.19
CA ASN A 140 10.62 12.32 -3.41
C ASN A 140 9.80 11.85 -4.62
N VAL A 141 10.31 10.85 -5.35
CA VAL A 141 9.54 10.19 -6.42
C VAL A 141 8.23 9.63 -5.85
N VAL A 142 7.15 9.78 -6.63
CA VAL A 142 5.83 9.22 -6.32
C VAL A 142 5.57 8.08 -7.29
N ASP A 143 5.39 6.88 -6.74
CA ASP A 143 5.07 5.69 -7.52
C ASP A 143 3.72 5.86 -8.23
N GLY A 144 3.68 5.48 -9.51
CA GLY A 144 2.49 5.64 -10.34
C GLY A 144 2.24 7.07 -10.86
N ALA A 145 3.09 8.04 -10.53
CA ALA A 145 2.98 9.37 -11.09
C ALA A 145 3.25 9.35 -12.60
N SER A 146 2.33 9.93 -13.37
CA SER A 146 2.49 10.16 -14.81
C SER A 146 3.17 11.51 -15.12
N LYS A 147 3.05 12.47 -14.19
CA LYS A 147 3.69 13.79 -14.22
C LYS A 147 3.50 14.51 -12.89
N TYR A 148 4.19 15.64 -12.74
CA TYR A 148 4.02 16.55 -11.60
C TYR A 148 3.66 17.96 -12.06
N PHE A 149 3.16 18.73 -11.10
CA PHE A 149 2.98 20.17 -11.21
C PHE A 149 3.45 20.87 -9.94
N VAL A 150 4.10 22.01 -10.10
CA VAL A 150 4.42 22.92 -9.00
C VAL A 150 3.52 24.15 -9.12
N PHE A 151 2.65 24.33 -8.15
CA PHE A 151 1.79 25.50 -8.03
C PHE A 151 2.41 26.48 -7.04
N TYR A 152 2.40 27.76 -7.37
CA TYR A 152 2.90 28.83 -6.50
C TYR A 152 2.10 30.11 -6.65
N LYS A 153 2.10 30.95 -5.61
CA LYS A 153 1.48 32.27 -5.61
C LYS A 153 2.12 33.15 -4.55
N GLU A 154 2.04 34.46 -4.72
CA GLU A 154 2.38 35.38 -3.63
C GLU A 154 1.45 35.12 -2.43
N ALA A 155 2.00 35.19 -1.21
CA ALA A 155 1.23 35.03 0.01
C ALA A 155 0.08 36.06 0.05
N GLY A 156 -1.12 35.61 0.40
CA GLY A 156 -2.33 36.44 0.42
C GLY A 156 -3.05 36.58 -0.93
N ARG A 157 -2.48 36.12 -2.05
CA ARG A 157 -3.20 36.04 -3.33
C ARG A 157 -4.11 34.81 -3.36
N THR A 158 -5.13 34.88 -4.21
CA THR A 158 -6.05 33.76 -4.48
C THR A 158 -5.62 32.92 -5.67
N ASN A 159 -5.10 33.56 -6.72
CA ASN A 159 -4.77 32.91 -7.98
C ASN A 159 -3.40 32.22 -7.91
N TRP A 160 -3.35 30.98 -8.37
CA TRP A 160 -2.14 30.19 -8.47
C TRP A 160 -1.55 30.27 -9.87
N ALA A 161 -0.25 30.50 -9.95
CA ALA A 161 0.55 30.13 -11.11
C ALA A 161 0.99 28.66 -10.98
N TYR A 162 1.32 28.01 -12.09
CA TYR A 162 1.79 26.63 -12.07
C TYR A 162 2.77 26.33 -13.20
N SER A 163 3.57 25.29 -13.02
CA SER A 163 4.51 24.79 -14.01
C SER A 163 3.80 24.19 -15.23
N ALA A 164 4.52 24.05 -16.34
CA ALA A 164 4.15 23.06 -17.35
C ALA A 164 4.27 21.62 -16.78
N ASP A 165 3.86 20.62 -17.56
CA ASP A 165 4.02 19.20 -17.23
C ASP A 165 5.48 18.89 -16.85
N VAL A 166 5.69 18.49 -15.59
CA VAL A 166 7.00 18.02 -15.12
C VAL A 166 7.04 16.50 -15.28
N PRO A 167 8.06 15.91 -15.95
CA PRO A 167 8.12 14.47 -16.22
C PRO A 167 8.07 13.60 -14.96
N PRO A 168 7.58 12.35 -15.05
CA PRO A 168 7.37 11.48 -13.89
C PRO A 168 8.65 11.04 -13.18
N GLN A 169 9.80 11.11 -13.86
CA GLN A 169 11.12 10.80 -13.28
C GLN A 169 11.80 12.03 -12.67
N ALA A 170 11.24 13.23 -12.83
CA ALA A 170 11.82 14.44 -12.28
C ALA A 170 11.42 14.60 -10.81
N THR A 171 12.41 14.93 -9.98
CA THR A 171 12.28 15.14 -8.53
C THR A 171 12.58 16.58 -8.14
N THR A 172 12.65 17.48 -9.11
CA THR A 172 13.02 18.88 -8.90
C THR A 172 12.37 19.79 -9.93
N TYR A 173 12.06 21.02 -9.51
CA TYR A 173 11.62 22.09 -10.40
C TYR A 173 12.07 23.45 -9.86
N THR A 174 12.49 24.33 -10.76
CA THR A 174 12.88 25.70 -10.41
C THR A 174 11.81 26.67 -10.84
N ILE A 175 11.19 27.33 -9.85
CA ILE A 175 10.32 28.48 -10.03
C ILE A 175 11.22 29.69 -10.31
N ASN A 176 10.99 30.35 -11.43
CA ASN A 176 11.77 31.51 -11.87
C ASN A 176 10.96 32.80 -11.74
N TYR A 177 11.66 33.94 -11.81
CA TYR A 177 11.07 35.28 -11.85
C TYR A 177 10.25 35.62 -10.60
N LEU A 178 10.69 35.14 -9.44
CA LEU A 178 10.14 35.54 -8.15
C LEU A 178 10.66 36.93 -7.76
N SER A 179 9.76 37.76 -7.22
CA SER A 179 10.10 39.10 -6.74
C SER A 179 10.93 39.00 -5.46
N PRO A 180 12.06 39.74 -5.35
CA PRO A 180 12.83 39.83 -4.11
C PRO A 180 12.00 40.43 -2.96
N ASN A 181 12.31 40.03 -1.73
CA ASN A 181 11.63 40.48 -0.49
C ASN A 181 10.12 40.18 -0.45
N GLN A 182 9.66 39.18 -1.21
CA GLN A 182 8.26 38.78 -1.25
C GLN A 182 8.06 37.37 -0.68
N ALA A 183 6.98 37.20 0.09
CA ALA A 183 6.53 35.89 0.56
C ALA A 183 5.63 35.22 -0.47
N TYR A 184 5.82 33.92 -0.66
CA TYR A 184 5.07 33.05 -1.55
C TYR A 184 4.59 31.82 -0.78
N VAL A 185 3.53 31.20 -1.31
CA VAL A 185 3.07 29.87 -0.91
C VAL A 185 3.18 28.97 -2.15
N TYR A 186 3.67 27.75 -1.96
CA TYR A 186 3.74 26.76 -3.04
C TYR A 186 3.26 25.38 -2.57
N ARG A 187 2.90 24.55 -3.54
CA ARG A 187 2.55 23.13 -3.33
C ARG A 187 2.91 22.31 -4.56
N VAL A 188 3.23 21.04 -4.34
CA VAL A 188 3.54 20.09 -5.42
C VAL A 188 2.42 19.07 -5.50
N ALA A 189 2.02 18.73 -6.73
CA ALA A 189 1.09 17.65 -6.99
C ALA A 189 1.70 16.62 -7.95
N ALA A 190 1.39 15.35 -7.72
CA ALA A 190 1.58 14.27 -8.68
C ALA A 190 0.26 13.98 -9.38
N VAL A 191 0.31 13.53 -10.64
CA VAL A 191 -0.84 12.95 -11.32
C VAL A 191 -0.75 11.44 -11.26
N VAL A 192 -1.53 10.81 -10.40
CA VAL A 192 -1.62 9.35 -10.22
C VAL A 192 -3.01 8.91 -10.66
N ASP A 193 -3.11 7.91 -11.53
CA ASP A 193 -4.38 7.43 -12.08
C ASP A 193 -5.30 8.54 -12.64
N ASN A 194 -4.70 9.53 -13.32
CA ASN A 194 -5.34 10.75 -13.84
C ASN A 194 -5.94 11.71 -12.78
N GLU A 195 -5.65 11.51 -11.49
CA GLU A 195 -6.05 12.41 -10.41
C GLU A 195 -4.85 13.17 -9.82
N LEU A 196 -5.09 14.41 -9.40
CA LEU A 196 -4.07 15.21 -8.71
C LEU A 196 -4.01 14.82 -7.23
N VAL A 197 -2.87 14.29 -6.82
CA VAL A 197 -2.57 14.04 -5.42
C VAL A 197 -1.63 15.13 -4.92
N TRP A 198 -2.11 15.88 -3.92
CA TRP A 198 -1.47 17.09 -3.42
C TRP A 198 -0.64 16.82 -2.17
N GLN A 199 0.53 17.45 -2.11
CA GLN A 199 1.18 17.71 -0.82
C GLN A 199 0.54 18.92 -0.11
N ALA A 200 0.78 19.03 1.20
CA ALA A 200 0.48 20.22 1.99
C ALA A 200 1.15 21.49 1.43
N GLU A 201 0.56 22.65 1.70
CA GLU A 201 1.14 23.93 1.30
C GLU A 201 2.40 24.25 2.11
N ASN A 202 3.40 24.85 1.47
CA ASN A 202 4.62 25.31 2.12
C ASN A 202 4.83 26.80 1.87
N ASN A 203 5.42 27.46 2.85
CA ASN A 203 5.79 28.86 2.75
C ASN A 203 7.19 29.00 2.14
N LEU A 204 7.36 30.04 1.34
CA LEU A 204 8.59 30.39 0.66
C LEU A 204 8.83 31.89 0.88
N VAL A 205 9.97 32.26 1.46
CA VAL A 205 10.38 33.67 1.59
C VAL A 205 11.57 33.91 0.67
N VAL A 206 11.42 34.85 -0.25
CA VAL A 206 12.47 35.21 -1.22
C VAL A 206 13.26 36.39 -0.68
N TYR A 207 14.57 36.21 -0.54
CA TYR A 207 15.53 37.23 -0.10
C TYR A 207 16.20 37.89 -1.30
#